data_AF-A0A529ISC0-F1
#
_entry.id   AF-A0A529ISC0-F1
#
_cell.length_a   1.000
_cell.length_b   1.000
_cell.length_c   1.000
_cell.angle_alpha   90.00
_cell.angle_beta   90.00
_cell.angle_gamma   90.00
#
_symmetry.space_group_name_H-M   'P 1'
#
loop_
_entity.id
_entity.type
_entity.pdbx_description
1 polymer ?
#
loop_
_entity_poly.entity_id
_entity_poly.type
_entity_poly.pdbx_seq_one_letter_code
_entity_poly.pdbx_strand_id
1 'polypeptide(L)' 'MNTIRSICVYCGSSPGRDETYAKAGHLLGRSIAKSGLRLI' A
#
# COMPACT_ATOMS: atom_id res chain seq x y z
N MET A 1 17.07 17.83 0.24
CA MET A 1 16.12 16.74 0.57
C MET A 1 15.87 15.92 -0.70
N ASN A 2 15.90 14.59 -0.64
CA ASN A 2 15.60 13.76 -1.82
C ASN A 2 14.14 13.32 -1.77
N THR A 3 13.39 13.57 -2.85
CA THR A 3 11.96 13.28 -2.91
C THR A 3 11.74 11.79 -3.13
N ILE A 4 10.96 11.16 -2.26
CA ILE A 4 10.52 9.77 -2.46
C ILE A 4 9.55 9.76 -3.65
N ARG A 5 9.85 8.91 -4.65
CA ARG A 5 9.03 8.78 -5.87
C ARG A 5 8.29 7.45 -5.97
N SER A 6 8.74 6.45 -5.23
CA SER A 6 8.16 5.11 -5.23
C SER A 6 8.38 4.40 -3.91
N ILE A 7 7.49 3.45 -3.61
CA ILE A 7 7.54 2.59 -2.43
C ILE A 7 7.27 1.14 -2.86
N CYS A 8 8.03 0.19 -2.32
CA CYS A 8 7.73 -1.23 -2.45
C CYS A 8 7.16 -1.72 -1.12
N VAL A 9 6.08 -2.50 -1.16
CA VAL A 9 5.38 -2.98 0.04
C VAL A 9 5.28 -4.49 -0.03
N TYR A 10 5.82 -5.16 0.99
CA TYR A 10 5.66 -6.59 1.15
C TYR A 10 4.39 -6.91 1.95
N CYS A 11 3.64 -7.88 1.48
CA CYS A 11 2.45 -8.40 2.14
C CYS A 11 2.42 -9.94 2.06
N GLY A 12 1.54 -10.55 2.84
CA GLY A 12 1.29 -11.99 2.75
C GLY A 12 0.65 -12.35 1.41
N SER A 13 0.95 -13.54 0.90
CA SER A 13 0.35 -14.07 -0.34
C SER A 13 -1.15 -14.37 -0.23
N SER A 14 -1.66 -14.48 1.00
CA SER A 14 -3.07 -14.71 1.30
C SER A 14 -3.72 -13.44 1.87
N PRO A 15 -5.02 -13.19 1.61
CA PRO A 15 -5.74 -12.02 2.12
C PRO A 15 -5.84 -11.92 3.66
N GLY A 16 -5.52 -13.00 4.38
CA GLY A 16 -5.74 -13.12 5.82
C GLY A 16 -7.16 -13.59 6.15
N ARG A 17 -7.40 -13.95 7.42
CA ARG A 17 -8.71 -14.42 7.91
C ARG A 17 -9.70 -13.30 8.21
N ASP A 18 -9.19 -12.10 8.48
CA ASP A 18 -9.98 -10.94 8.87
C ASP A 18 -10.07 -9.98 7.67
N GLU A 19 -11.28 -9.54 7.34
CA GLU A 19 -11.52 -8.58 6.26
C GLU A 19 -10.77 -7.25 6.44
N THR A 20 -10.36 -6.94 7.68
CA THR A 20 -9.59 -5.74 8.02
C THR A 20 -8.27 -5.67 7.26
N TYR A 21 -7.62 -6.80 6.96
CA TYR A 21 -6.36 -6.82 6.20
C TYR A 21 -6.56 -6.34 4.76
N ALA A 22 -7.61 -6.82 4.08
CA ALA A 22 -7.96 -6.38 2.74
C ALA A 22 -8.34 -4.90 2.72
N LYS A 23 -9.15 -4.45 3.70
CA LYS A 23 -9.54 -3.03 3.85
C LYS A 23 -8.32 -2.14 4.07
N ALA A 24 -7.38 -2.55 4.91
CA ALA A 24 -6.13 -1.84 5.16
C ALA A 24 -5.26 -1.75 3.89
N GLY A 25 -5.15 -2.84 3.12
CA GLY A 25 -4.42 -2.84 1.84
C GLY A 25 -5.01 -1.85 0.83
N HIS A 26 -6.35 -1.82 0.70
CA HIS A 26 -7.02 -0.84 -0.16
C HIS A 26 -6.83 0.61 0.34
N LEU A 27 -6.92 0.84 1.65
CA LEU A 27 -6.70 2.16 2.22
C LEU A 27 -5.26 2.65 1.96
N LEU A 28 -4.27 1.78 2.19
CA LEU A 28 -2.86 2.08 1.93
C LEU A 28 -2.63 2.44 0.45
N GLY A 29 -3.13 1.61 -0.48
CA GLY A 29 -2.98 1.87 -1.92
C GLY A 29 -3.60 3.20 -2.35
N ARG A 30 -4.80 3.55 -1.83
CA ARG A 30 -5.43 4.86 -2.07
C ARG A 30 -4.59 6.00 -1.53
N SER A 31 -4.02 5.86 -0.34
CA SER A 31 -3.16 6.88 0.25
C SER A 31 -1.87 7.07 -0.56
N ILE A 32 -1.22 6.00 -1.00
CA ILE A 32 -0.03 6.04 -1.88
C ILE A 32 -0.34 6.81 -3.16
N ALA A 33 -1.46 6.49 -3.82
CA ALA A 33 -1.88 7.19 -5.03
C ALA A 33 -2.19 8.67 -4.78
N LYS A 34 -2.88 9.00 -3.69
CA LYS A 34 -3.16 10.40 -3.28
C LYS A 34 -1.89 11.20 -3.02
N SER A 35 -0.85 10.56 -2.50
CA SER A 35 0.46 11.17 -2.26
C SER A 35 1.32 11.32 -3.52
N GLY A 36 0.83 10.89 -4.70
CA GLY A 36 1.58 10.96 -5.96
C GLY A 36 2.76 9.98 -6.02
N LEU A 37 2.74 8.93 -5.19
CA LEU A 37 3.79 7.92 -5.12
C LEU A 37 3.44 6.73 -6.01
N ARG A 38 4.47 6.12 -6.62
CA ARG A 38 4.31 4.86 -7.36
C ARG A 38 4.51 3.66 -6.43
N LEU A 39 3.56 2.72 -6.43
CA LEU A 39 3.73 1.42 -5.78
C LEU A 39 4.53 0.48 -6.70
N ILE A 40 5.49 -0.26 -6.13
CA ILE A 40 6.31 -1.29 -6.78
C ILE A 40 5.95 -2.66 -6.22
#